data_AF-A0A553MTW2-F1
#
_entry.id   AF-A0A553MTW2-F1
#
_cell.length_a   1.000
_cell.length_b   1.000
_cell.length_c   1.000
_cell.angle_alpha   90.00
_cell.angle_beta   90.00
_cell.angle_gamma   90.00
#
_symmetry.space_group_name_H-M   'P 1'
#
loop_
_entity.id
_entity.type
_entity.pdbx_description
1 polymer ?
#
loop_
_entity_poly.entity_id
_entity_poly.type
_entity_poly.pdbx_seq_one_letter_code
_entity_poly.pdbx_strand_id
1 'polypeptide(L)'
;MFFLLQAFIVAFTSDMIPRLVYLYVYFQGSEATMSGYITNSLSIYNISQIPEDNLPEAGENPSWFNSSTITTCRYRDYRYPPGHPKEYTHTMQFWHILAAKLAFIIIMEHVVFVVKFAVAWLIPDVPSEVKARIKRERFLVQEYLHNYEVEKLKMQLSQSFCLSSAETASLLPTSPRKHPVLPESV
;
A
#
# COMPACT_ATOMS: atom_id res chain seq x y z
N MET A 1 3.86 2.81 -4.00
CA MET A 1 5.05 3.27 -4.76
C MET A 1 6.14 2.22 -4.86
N PHE A 2 6.73 1.74 -3.75
CA PHE A 2 7.85 0.76 -3.79
C PHE A 2 7.58 -0.49 -4.66
N PHE A 3 6.42 -1.12 -4.49
CA PHE A 3 6.06 -2.33 -5.26
C PHE A 3 5.82 -2.06 -6.75
N LEU A 4 5.35 -0.85 -7.11
CA LEU A 4 5.20 -0.47 -8.51
C LEU A 4 6.57 -0.34 -9.17
N LEU A 5 7.51 0.33 -8.52
CA LEU A 5 8.88 0.46 -9.03
C LEU A 5 9.55 -0.91 -9.23
N GLN A 6 9.36 -1.85 -8.30
CA GLN A 6 9.85 -3.22 -8.47
C GLN A 6 9.25 -3.93 -9.69
N ALA A 7 7.93 -3.82 -9.89
CA ALA A 7 7.27 -4.40 -11.06
C ALA A 7 7.79 -3.77 -12.36
N PHE A 8 7.99 -2.45 -12.39
CA PHE A 8 8.58 -1.74 -13.53
C PHE A 8 10.02 -2.18 -13.81
N ILE A 9 10.86 -2.31 -12.79
CA ILE A 9 12.23 -2.80 -12.94
C ILE A 9 12.19 -4.19 -13.55
N VAL A 10 11.43 -5.13 -12.97
CA VAL A 10 11.31 -6.49 -13.51
C VAL A 10 10.77 -6.48 -14.94
N ALA A 11 9.77 -5.67 -15.28
CA ALA A 11 9.20 -5.65 -16.63
C ALA A 11 10.14 -5.03 -17.69
N PHE A 12 10.88 -3.98 -17.34
CA PHE A 12 11.67 -3.21 -18.31
C PHE A 12 13.15 -3.59 -18.35
N THR A 13 13.75 -3.94 -17.22
CA THR A 13 15.18 -4.30 -17.16
C THR A 13 15.40 -5.80 -17.30
N SER A 14 14.39 -6.64 -17.04
CA SER A 14 14.51 -8.08 -17.25
C SER A 14 14.19 -8.48 -18.69
N ASP A 15 14.89 -9.51 -19.15
CA ASP A 15 14.64 -10.14 -20.44
C ASP A 15 13.58 -11.27 -20.38
N MET A 16 12.88 -11.40 -19.25
CA MET A 16 11.88 -12.45 -19.06
C MET A 16 10.66 -12.28 -19.98
N ILE A 17 10.08 -11.08 -20.06
CA ILE A 17 8.86 -10.86 -20.86
C ILE A 17 9.11 -11.08 -22.37
N PRO A 18 10.17 -10.53 -22.99
CA PRO A 18 10.44 -10.77 -24.40
C PRO A 18 10.69 -12.26 -24.74
N ARG A 19 11.38 -12.99 -23.86
CA ARG A 19 11.60 -14.45 -24.00
C ARG A 19 10.29 -15.23 -23.91
N LEU A 20 9.42 -14.86 -22.99
CA LEU A 20 8.10 -15.48 -22.85
C LEU A 20 7.26 -15.25 -24.10
N VAL A 21 7.19 -14.01 -24.57
CA VAL A 21 6.47 -13.66 -25.80
C VAL A 21 7.02 -14.40 -27.02
N TYR A 22 8.35 -14.52 -27.13
CA TYR A 22 8.96 -15.32 -28.20
C TYR A 22 8.52 -16.78 -28.16
N LEU A 23 8.60 -17.41 -26.99
CA LEU A 23 8.24 -18.82 -26.81
C LEU A 23 6.77 -19.12 -27.15
N TYR A 24 5.85 -18.21 -26.79
CA TYR A 24 4.41 -18.44 -26.96
C TYR A 24 3.85 -17.98 -28.31
N VAL A 25 4.37 -16.90 -28.89
CA VAL A 25 3.77 -16.24 -30.06
C VAL A 25 4.60 -16.45 -31.34
N TYR A 26 5.92 -16.45 -31.23
CA TYR A 26 6.81 -16.39 -32.39
C TYR A 26 7.59 -17.66 -32.65
N PHE A 27 7.59 -18.60 -31.71
CA PHE A 27 8.22 -19.88 -31.88
C PHE A 27 7.43 -20.74 -32.88
N GLN A 28 8.09 -21.18 -33.95
CA GLN A 28 7.48 -21.92 -35.08
C GLN A 28 7.79 -23.43 -35.08
N GLY A 29 8.53 -23.94 -34.09
CA GLY A 29 8.89 -25.35 -34.02
C GLY A 29 7.83 -26.23 -33.33
N SER A 30 8.01 -27.55 -33.38
CA SER A 30 7.14 -28.54 -32.74
C SER A 30 7.31 -28.63 -31.22
N GLU A 31 8.48 -28.25 -30.69
CA GLU A 31 8.77 -28.27 -29.26
C GLU A 31 9.21 -26.89 -28.79
N ALA A 32 8.64 -26.38 -27.69
CA ALA A 32 8.92 -25.05 -27.17
C ALA A 32 10.42 -24.90 -26.77
N THR A 33 11.26 -24.41 -27.70
CA THR A 33 12.69 -24.19 -27.47
C THR A 33 13.05 -22.71 -27.59
N MET A 34 14.06 -22.28 -26.83
CA MET A 34 14.63 -20.93 -26.94
C MET A 34 15.63 -20.80 -28.10
N SER A 35 15.70 -21.81 -28.99
CA SER A 35 16.57 -21.78 -30.15
C SER A 35 16.17 -20.65 -31.09
N GLY A 36 17.15 -19.91 -31.59
CA GLY A 36 16.92 -18.77 -32.48
C GLY A 36 16.46 -17.48 -31.79
N TYR A 37 16.21 -17.46 -30.48
CA TYR A 37 15.77 -16.25 -29.76
C TYR A 37 16.73 -15.07 -29.98
N ILE A 38 18.04 -15.30 -29.83
CA ILE A 38 19.04 -14.24 -30.00
C ILE A 38 18.97 -13.67 -31.42
N THR A 39 18.93 -14.52 -32.44
CA THR A 39 18.84 -14.10 -33.84
C THR A 39 17.56 -13.31 -34.13
N ASN A 40 16.43 -13.67 -33.50
CA ASN A 40 15.16 -12.94 -33.64
C ASN A 40 15.13 -11.62 -32.84
N SER A 41 15.78 -11.58 -31.67
CA SER A 41 15.83 -10.41 -30.78
C SER A 41 16.80 -9.31 -31.24
N LEU A 42 17.53 -9.56 -32.33
CA LEU A 42 18.50 -8.65 -32.91
C LEU A 42 17.98 -8.13 -34.25
N SER A 43 17.95 -6.81 -34.40
CA SER A 43 17.67 -6.16 -35.68
C SER A 43 18.97 -5.89 -36.42
N ILE A 44 18.88 -5.89 -37.75
CA ILE A 44 20.01 -5.69 -38.65
C ILE A 44 20.02 -4.23 -39.09
N TYR A 45 21.19 -3.61 -39.06
CA TYR A 45 21.43 -2.25 -39.53
C TYR A 45 22.51 -2.24 -40.60
N ASN A 46 22.29 -1.49 -41.69
CA ASN A 46 23.30 -1.30 -42.72
C ASN A 46 24.20 -0.12 -42.34
N ILE A 47 25.49 -0.39 -42.13
CA ILE A 47 26.42 0.63 -41.65
C ILE A 47 26.68 1.76 -42.67
N SER A 48 26.40 1.51 -43.95
CA SER A 48 26.51 2.53 -45.00
C SER A 48 25.40 3.58 -44.94
N GLN A 49 24.35 3.36 -44.14
CA GLN A 49 23.23 4.28 -43.98
C GLN A 49 23.31 5.13 -42.70
N ILE A 50 24.42 5.04 -41.95
CA ILE A 50 24.65 5.91 -40.79
C ILE A 50 24.80 7.36 -41.29
N PRO A 51 24.10 8.34 -40.70
CA PRO A 51 24.25 9.74 -41.06
C PRO A 51 25.68 10.24 -40.80
N GLU A 52 26.18 11.16 -41.63
CA GLU A 52 27.54 11.71 -41.51
C GLU A 52 27.84 12.27 -40.12
N ASP A 53 26.87 12.91 -39.46
CA ASP A 53 27.00 13.45 -38.10
C ASP A 53 27.25 12.38 -37.02
N ASN A 54 26.89 11.12 -37.28
CA ASN A 54 27.04 10.00 -36.36
C ASN A 54 28.14 9.03 -36.80
N LEU A 55 28.87 9.33 -37.88
CA LEU A 55 30.01 8.53 -38.30
C LEU A 55 31.17 8.71 -37.33
N PRO A 56 32.01 7.67 -37.12
CA PRO A 56 33.27 7.83 -36.43
C PRO A 56 34.17 8.84 -37.16
N GLU A 57 34.97 9.58 -36.41
CA GLU A 57 35.89 10.59 -36.96
C GLU A 57 36.91 9.94 -37.90
N ALA A 58 37.28 10.64 -38.97
CA ALA A 58 38.18 10.13 -40.01
C ALA A 58 39.58 9.85 -39.42
N GLY A 59 39.86 8.58 -39.11
CA GLY A 59 41.12 8.13 -38.51
C GLY A 59 40.94 7.32 -37.21
N GLU A 60 39.77 7.40 -36.57
CA GLU A 60 39.42 6.65 -35.35
C GLU A 60 38.39 5.54 -35.62
N ASN A 61 38.28 5.09 -36.87
CA ASN A 61 37.38 4.01 -37.22
C ASN A 61 37.74 2.75 -36.42
N PRO A 62 36.81 2.19 -35.62
CA PRO A 62 37.11 0.96 -34.91
C PRO A 62 37.39 -0.16 -35.90
N SER A 63 38.18 -1.16 -35.50
CA SER A 63 38.62 -2.25 -36.39
C SER A 63 37.47 -3.04 -37.05
N TRP A 64 36.28 -3.03 -36.44
CA TRP A 64 35.05 -3.64 -36.96
C TRP A 64 34.27 -2.73 -37.93
N PHE A 65 34.60 -1.45 -38.01
CA PHE A 65 33.97 -0.48 -38.90
C PHE A 65 34.73 -0.43 -40.23
N ASN A 66 34.55 -1.50 -41.01
CA ASN A 66 35.13 -1.60 -42.34
C ASN A 66 34.02 -1.85 -43.35
N SER A 67 33.61 -0.77 -44.04
CA SER A 67 32.56 -0.81 -45.06
C SER A 67 32.84 -1.75 -46.24
N SER A 68 34.09 -2.17 -46.43
CA SER A 68 34.49 -3.09 -47.50
C SER A 68 34.30 -4.57 -47.15
N THR A 69 34.30 -4.92 -45.86
CA THR A 69 34.22 -6.32 -45.38
C THR A 69 32.98 -6.59 -44.53
N ILE A 70 32.45 -5.58 -43.83
CA ILE A 70 31.30 -5.67 -42.96
C ILE A 70 30.28 -4.65 -43.44
N THR A 71 29.17 -5.12 -44.03
CA THR A 71 28.12 -4.24 -44.56
C THR A 71 26.97 -4.04 -43.58
N THR A 72 26.84 -4.92 -42.58
CA THR A 72 25.73 -4.89 -41.63
C THR A 72 26.16 -5.17 -40.21
N CYS A 73 25.57 -4.49 -39.24
CA CYS A 73 25.70 -4.78 -37.81
C CYS A 73 24.36 -5.23 -37.21
N ARG A 74 24.40 -5.87 -36.04
CA ARG A 74 23.22 -6.33 -35.30
C ARG A 74 23.12 -5.61 -33.96
N TYR A 75 21.95 -5.11 -33.62
CA TYR A 75 21.68 -4.42 -32.36
C TYR A 75 20.38 -4.91 -31.73
N ARG A 76 20.25 -4.74 -30.41
CA ARG A 76 19.13 -5.24 -29.63
C ARG A 76 17.90 -4.34 -29.80
N ASP A 77 17.09 -4.62 -30.81
CA ASP A 77 15.81 -3.96 -31.05
C ASP A 77 14.93 -4.81 -32.00
N TYR A 78 13.64 -4.53 -32.05
CA TYR A 78 12.64 -5.22 -32.87
C TYR A 78 12.18 -4.34 -34.05
N ARG A 79 13.10 -4.10 -34.99
CA ARG A 79 12.88 -3.26 -36.18
C ARG A 79 12.98 -4.04 -37.48
N TYR A 80 12.32 -3.53 -38.52
CA TYR A 80 12.38 -4.14 -39.85
C TYR A 80 13.79 -4.04 -40.43
N PRO A 81 14.25 -5.08 -41.15
CA PRO A 81 15.59 -5.14 -41.73
C PRO A 81 15.75 -4.15 -42.90
N PRO A 82 17.00 -3.85 -43.32
CA PRO A 82 17.27 -3.08 -44.53
C PRO A 82 16.62 -3.74 -45.76
N GLY A 83 16.04 -2.93 -46.65
CA GLY A 83 15.36 -3.41 -47.86
C GLY A 83 13.89 -3.82 -47.66
N HIS A 84 13.36 -3.75 -46.44
CA HIS A 84 11.92 -3.87 -46.20
C HIS A 84 11.21 -2.55 -46.54
N PRO A 85 9.95 -2.54 -47.05
CA PRO A 85 9.21 -1.30 -47.36
C PRO A 85 9.01 -0.35 -46.17
N LYS A 86 9.20 -0.86 -44.95
CA LYS A 86 9.16 -0.09 -43.69
C LYS A 86 10.47 -0.20 -42.92
N GLU A 87 11.60 -0.13 -43.62
CA GLU A 87 12.95 -0.27 -43.04
C GLU A 87 13.13 0.57 -41.77
N TYR A 88 13.82 0.00 -40.78
CA TYR A 88 14.16 0.64 -39.50
C TYR A 88 13.01 1.12 -38.63
N THR A 89 11.76 0.91 -39.03
CA THR A 89 10.58 1.17 -38.20
C THR A 89 10.31 -0.01 -37.27
N HIS A 90 9.56 0.24 -36.20
CA HIS A 90 9.19 -0.78 -35.22
C HIS A 90 8.28 -1.84 -35.83
N THR A 91 8.62 -3.11 -35.59
CA THR A 91 7.82 -4.25 -36.01
C THR A 91 6.59 -4.44 -35.11
N MET A 92 5.62 -5.24 -35.55
CA MET A 92 4.52 -5.66 -34.68
C MET A 92 5.01 -6.46 -33.45
N GLN A 93 6.18 -7.11 -33.53
CA GLN A 93 6.78 -7.81 -32.40
C GLN A 93 7.13 -6.86 -31.25
N PHE A 94 7.66 -5.68 -31.58
CA PHE A 94 7.92 -4.63 -30.59
C PHE A 94 6.66 -4.30 -29.78
N TRP A 95 5.54 -4.09 -30.48
CA TRP A 95 4.26 -3.73 -29.86
C TRP A 95 3.67 -4.87 -29.03
N HIS A 96 3.77 -6.12 -29.47
CA HIS A 96 3.35 -7.28 -28.65
C HIS A 96 4.17 -7.37 -27.35
N ILE A 97 5.49 -7.17 -27.43
CA ILE A 97 6.35 -7.21 -26.24
C ILE A 97 6.02 -6.04 -25.30
N LEU A 98 5.81 -4.84 -25.85
CA LEU A 98 5.44 -3.67 -25.05
C LEU A 98 4.09 -3.88 -24.36
N ALA A 99 3.08 -4.36 -25.07
CA ALA A 99 1.77 -4.68 -24.50
C ALA A 99 1.88 -5.74 -23.40
N ALA A 100 2.67 -6.80 -23.62
CA ALA A 100 2.91 -7.83 -22.61
C ALA A 100 3.61 -7.27 -21.36
N LYS A 101 4.57 -6.35 -21.51
CA LYS A 101 5.22 -5.67 -20.38
C LYS A 101 4.21 -4.85 -19.56
N LEU A 102 3.34 -4.09 -20.23
CA LEU A 102 2.30 -3.29 -19.56
C LEU A 102 1.28 -4.19 -18.85
N ALA A 103 0.82 -5.26 -19.50
CA ALA A 103 -0.10 -6.22 -18.89
C ALA A 103 0.51 -6.89 -17.65
N PHE A 104 1.79 -7.27 -17.72
CA PHE A 104 2.50 -7.85 -16.57
C PHE A 104 2.56 -6.88 -15.39
N ILE A 105 2.85 -5.60 -15.63
CA ILE A 105 2.87 -4.57 -14.58
C ILE A 105 1.52 -4.46 -13.89
N ILE A 106 0.43 -4.39 -14.67
CA ILE A 106 -0.94 -4.30 -14.15
C ILE A 106 -1.26 -5.54 -13.31
N ILE A 107 -1.00 -6.74 -13.82
CA ILE A 107 -1.28 -7.99 -13.09
C ILE A 107 -0.50 -8.05 -11.77
N MET A 108 0.79 -7.73 -11.80
CA MET A 108 1.63 -7.74 -10.61
C MET A 108 1.17 -6.72 -9.57
N GLU A 109 0.76 -5.53 -10.00
CA GLU A 109 0.16 -4.53 -9.11
C GLU A 109 -1.08 -5.08 -8.41
N HIS A 110 -2.01 -5.69 -9.16
CA HIS A 110 -3.24 -6.25 -8.61
C HIS A 110 -2.96 -7.41 -7.65
N VAL A 111 -2.03 -8.30 -7.99
CA VAL A 111 -1.62 -9.40 -7.10
C VAL A 111 -1.07 -8.85 -5.78
N VAL A 112 -0.17 -7.87 -5.83
CA VAL A 112 0.38 -7.25 -4.61
C VAL A 112 -0.72 -6.55 -3.81
N PHE A 113 -1.66 -5.88 -4.48
CA PHE A 113 -2.79 -5.24 -3.82
C PHE A 113 -3.67 -6.26 -3.08
N VAL A 114 -4.01 -7.37 -3.73
CA VAL A 114 -4.80 -8.46 -3.14
C VAL A 114 -4.05 -9.11 -1.96
N VAL A 115 -2.75 -9.37 -2.09
CA VAL A 115 -1.95 -9.94 -0.99
C VAL A 115 -1.91 -8.99 0.20
N LYS A 116 -1.74 -7.69 -0.01
CA LYS A 116 -1.79 -6.70 1.06
C LYS A 116 -3.15 -6.67 1.75
N PHE A 117 -4.22 -6.71 0.98
CA PHE A 117 -5.58 -6.76 1.51
C PHE A 117 -5.81 -8.04 2.33
N ALA A 118 -5.35 -9.19 1.83
CA ALA A 118 -5.44 -10.47 2.54
C ALA A 118 -4.65 -10.46 3.86
N VAL A 119 -3.45 -9.86 3.87
CA VAL A 119 -2.63 -9.72 5.09
C VAL A 119 -3.31 -8.79 6.11
N ALA A 120 -3.85 -7.66 5.66
CA ALA A 120 -4.60 -6.75 6.52
C ALA A 120 -5.88 -7.38 7.09
N TRP A 121 -6.49 -8.30 6.32
CA TRP A 121 -7.63 -9.08 6.79
C TRP A 121 -7.24 -10.17 7.81
N LEU A 122 -6.07 -10.80 7.62
CA LEU A 122 -5.59 -11.87 8.49
C LEU A 122 -5.03 -11.36 9.82
N ILE A 123 -4.31 -10.24 9.81
CA ILE A 123 -3.66 -9.68 10.99
C ILE A 123 -4.51 -8.50 11.48
N PRO A 124 -5.35 -8.69 12.52
CA PRO A 124 -6.11 -7.57 13.08
C PRO A 124 -5.14 -6.57 13.71
N ASP A 125 -5.31 -5.29 13.36
CA ASP A 125 -4.43 -4.17 13.81
C ASP A 125 -4.24 -4.08 15.33
N VAL A 126 -5.18 -4.63 16.11
CA VAL A 126 -5.07 -4.68 17.58
C VAL A 126 -4.97 -6.14 18.03
N PRO A 127 -3.84 -6.53 18.65
CA PRO A 127 -3.68 -7.87 19.19
C PRO A 127 -4.72 -8.13 20.30
N SER A 128 -5.17 -9.38 20.40
CA SER A 128 -6.25 -9.79 21.31
C SER A 128 -5.99 -9.44 22.77
N GLU A 129 -4.73 -9.50 23.21
CA GLU A 129 -4.31 -9.13 24.56
C GLU A 129 -4.54 -7.65 24.86
N VAL A 130 -4.22 -6.76 23.91
CA VAL A 130 -4.45 -5.31 24.06
C VAL A 130 -5.95 -5.00 24.06
N LYS A 131 -6.74 -5.68 23.23
CA LYS A 131 -8.22 -5.57 23.29
C LYS A 131 -8.75 -5.98 24.68
N ALA A 132 -8.22 -7.04 25.27
CA ALA A 132 -8.61 -7.50 26.60
C ALA A 132 -8.21 -6.50 27.69
N ARG A 133 -6.99 -5.95 27.64
CA ARG A 133 -6.52 -4.90 28.56
C ARG A 133 -7.37 -3.63 28.47
N ILE A 134 -7.64 -3.13 27.26
CA ILE A 134 -8.49 -1.96 27.04
C ILE A 134 -9.92 -2.20 27.55
N LYS A 135 -10.48 -3.40 27.32
CA LYS A 135 -11.83 -3.74 27.82
C LYS A 135 -11.87 -3.77 29.35
N ARG A 136 -10.84 -4.30 30.01
CA ARG A 136 -10.73 -4.32 31.47
C ARG A 136 -10.60 -2.92 32.04
N GLU A 137 -9.73 -2.08 31.49
CA GLU A 137 -9.55 -0.69 31.94
C GLU A 137 -10.84 0.12 31.78
N ARG A 138 -11.54 0.00 30.64
CA ARG A 138 -12.83 0.67 30.42
C ARG A 138 -13.90 0.23 31.41
N PHE A 139 -13.96 -1.07 31.72
CA PHE A 139 -14.91 -1.59 32.69
C PHE A 139 -14.67 -1.00 34.09
N LEU A 140 -13.41 -1.01 34.55
CA LEU A 140 -13.05 -0.45 35.86
C LEU A 140 -13.39 1.05 35.92
N VAL A 141 -13.02 1.83 34.91
CA VAL A 141 -13.34 3.27 34.86
C VAL A 141 -14.84 3.53 34.92
N GLN A 142 -15.66 2.74 34.21
CA GLN A 142 -17.11 2.88 34.23
C GLN A 142 -17.71 2.55 35.60
N GLU A 143 -17.19 1.53 36.27
CA GLU A 143 -17.59 1.16 37.63
C GLU A 143 -17.28 2.26 38.65
N TYR A 144 -16.08 2.85 38.60
CA TYR A 144 -15.71 3.99 39.46
C TYR A 144 -16.63 5.19 39.26
N LEU A 145 -16.93 5.55 38.00
CA LEU A 145 -17.84 6.64 37.68
C LEU A 145 -19.26 6.40 38.20
N HIS A 146 -19.80 5.19 38.00
CA HIS A 146 -21.15 4.85 38.47
C HIS A 146 -21.27 4.92 39.99
N ASN A 147 -20.31 4.33 40.71
CA ASN A 147 -20.30 4.38 42.18
C ASN A 147 -20.19 5.83 42.70
N TYR A 148 -19.37 6.67 42.05
CA TYR A 148 -19.26 8.08 42.39
C TYR A 148 -20.58 8.84 42.20
N GLU A 149 -21.30 8.62 41.09
CA GLU A 149 -22.61 9.23 40.86
C GLU A 149 -23.66 8.77 41.88
N VAL A 150 -23.68 7.48 42.21
CA VAL A 150 -24.60 6.92 43.21
C VAL A 150 -24.33 7.52 44.60
N GLU A 151 -23.07 7.63 45.02
CA GLU A 151 -22.72 8.28 46.29
C GLU A 151 -23.12 9.76 46.31
N LYS A 152 -22.86 10.49 45.22
CA LYS A 152 -23.26 11.90 45.10
C LYS A 152 -24.77 12.08 45.22
N LEU A 153 -25.56 11.24 44.53
CA LEU A 153 -27.04 11.28 44.63
C LEU A 153 -27.52 10.94 46.04
N LYS A 154 -26.91 9.97 46.72
CA LYS A 154 -27.21 9.65 48.12
C LYS A 154 -26.94 10.83 49.05
N MET A 155 -25.82 11.52 48.86
CA MET A 155 -25.47 12.72 49.65
C MET A 155 -26.45 13.87 49.39
N GLN A 156 -26.86 14.10 48.15
CA GLN A 156 -27.88 15.11 47.83
C GLN A 156 -29.24 14.75 48.43
N LEU A 157 -29.64 13.49 48.35
CA LEU A 157 -30.90 13.02 48.92
C LEU A 157 -30.89 13.14 50.46
N SER A 158 -29.81 12.74 51.13
CA SER A 158 -29.69 12.88 52.59
C SER A 158 -29.68 14.35 53.02
N GLN A 159 -29.04 15.24 52.25
CA GLN A 159 -29.09 16.67 52.49
C GLN A 159 -30.52 17.22 52.33
N SER A 160 -31.25 16.79 51.29
CA SER A 160 -32.65 17.19 51.08
C SER A 160 -33.59 16.64 52.17
N PHE A 161 -33.33 15.42 52.66
CA PHE A 161 -34.07 14.80 53.75
C PHE A 161 -33.79 15.52 55.09
N CYS A 162 -32.55 15.93 55.33
CA CYS A 162 -32.20 16.78 56.49
C CYS A 162 -32.84 18.17 56.40
N LEU A 163 -32.90 18.79 55.22
CA LEU A 163 -33.57 20.08 55.01
C LEU A 163 -35.09 19.97 55.22
N SER A 164 -35.72 18.91 54.70
CA SER A 164 -37.14 18.60 54.92
C SER A 164 -37.45 18.29 56.40
N SER A 165 -36.56 17.58 57.09
CA SER A 165 -36.66 17.32 58.54
C SER A 165 -36.49 18.59 59.37
N ALA A 166 -35.66 19.54 58.91
CA ALA A 166 -35.50 20.86 59.53
C ALA A 166 -36.72 21.78 59.28
N GLU A 167 -37.33 21.74 58.09
CA GLU A 167 -38.58 22.47 57.79
C GLU A 167 -39.76 21.92 58.61
N THR A 168 -39.87 20.61 58.77
CA THR A 168 -40.92 19.98 59.58
C THR A 168 -40.73 20.15 61.09
N ALA A 169 -39.49 20.27 61.58
CA ALA A 169 -39.20 20.63 62.97
C ALA A 169 -39.57 22.10 63.32
N SER A 170 -39.73 22.97 62.31
CA SER A 170 -40.03 24.40 62.51
C SER A 170 -41.53 24.73 62.67
N LEU A 171 -42.44 23.75 62.52
CA LEU A 171 -43.89 23.97 62.46
C LEU A 171 -44.73 23.45 63.65
N LEU A 172 -44.14 23.15 64.81
CA LEU A 172 -44.92 22.76 66.02
C LEU A 172 -45.04 23.90 67.05
N PRO A 173 -46.25 24.36 67.45
CA PRO A 173 -46.44 25.46 68.40
C PRO A 173 -46.66 25.05 69.88
N THR A 174 -45.93 25.75 70.79
CA THR A 174 -46.21 26.18 72.21
C THR A 174 -46.62 25.13 73.27
N SER A 175 -46.33 25.16 74.59
CA SER A 175 -46.30 26.21 75.66
C SER A 175 -46.05 25.50 77.04
N PRO A 176 -46.16 26.11 78.26
CA PRO A 176 -45.44 27.22 78.91
C PRO A 176 -44.73 26.85 80.27
N ARG A 177 -43.93 27.82 80.77
CA ARG A 177 -43.19 27.92 82.06
C ARG A 177 -43.95 27.54 83.35
N LYS A 178 -43.20 27.05 84.36
CA LYS A 178 -43.27 27.53 85.76
C LYS A 178 -41.88 27.60 86.42
N HIS A 179 -41.57 28.73 87.07
CA HIS A 179 -40.38 28.99 87.88
C HIS A 179 -40.60 28.62 89.36
N PRO A 180 -39.53 28.46 90.17
CA PRO A 180 -39.53 27.87 91.52
C PRO A 180 -39.74 28.92 92.63
N VAL A 181 -40.17 28.47 93.83
CA VAL A 181 -40.28 29.31 95.04
C VAL A 181 -39.64 28.59 96.25
N LEU A 182 -38.66 29.25 96.85
CA LEU A 182 -38.03 29.10 98.18
C LEU A 182 -38.57 30.28 99.07
N PRO A 183 -38.26 30.48 100.38
CA PRO A 183 -37.62 29.66 101.43
C PRO A 183 -38.27 29.80 102.85
N GLU A 184 -37.55 29.26 103.86
CA GLU A 184 -37.39 29.70 105.26
C GLU A 184 -38.29 29.20 106.41
N SER A 185 -37.62 29.07 107.56
CA SER A 185 -37.85 28.29 108.78
C SER A 185 -38.62 29.02 109.89
N VAL A 186 -39.39 28.26 110.68
CA VAL A 186 -39.26 28.10 112.15
C VAL A 186 -39.70 26.68 112.50
#